data_AF-A0AA36CN11-F1
#
_entry.id   AF-A0AA36CN11-F1
#
_cell.length_a   1.000
_cell.length_b   1.000
_cell.length_c   1.000
_cell.angle_alpha   90.00
_cell.angle_beta   90.00
_cell.angle_gamma   90.00
#
_symmetry.space_group_name_H-M   'P 1'
#
loop_
_entity.id
_entity.type
_entity.pdbx_description
1 polymer ?
#
loop_
_entity_poly.entity_id
_entity_poly.type
_entity_poly.pdbx_seq_one_letter_code
_entity_poly.pdbx_strand_id
1 'polypeptide(L)'
;MPGEYYLECPGVKYPFTFSIGKYWTQRVSVGPALRFMDQSRSDVFLTGSNGVAWRDSHQFSFELESLTQQYQANPSMYDRMPLGISNLATSQYPEFRTQTEPDIIWLMKFAVQRYWDLWKNQGKKHHALIKAQLPYFLHLYPDIKQHVSEEFYTKIRDFAIAVWAEPESNYHWYETAAFHTLTTNNNLLEVQPNIGGIKGEKPPGYAIRPNLLMYEVCKRDGIADYMKYQTAAVENAKWLVNSVNLDDPAMTKGQRMSEYVTIQGLAFMLEQYPALAPKGTLEKINRWVDVMIARSNNLWDLRKYADPKDGTGAELDQWTGGLIQYNEPGNLTGFLSIAYAAARVITDQAKKTRIKEIGIAQLDNAFGRNPFNRHFSYDGPREIEGVDQGWPTFYVGGAGVLQDVVGVIDGSPKESAYPFNPKAPAGYTEGWVAFNTAWNSSLAYHAADETEINATRSGSTVTVTLRAALNVDSTKAETGQVNVVTSGGASSKLTVTENSLDDYLFSGTYTVPAGVTWVEFSYGYGMFRKSVRVTTG
;
A
#
# COMPACT_ATOMS: atom_id res chain seq x y z
N MET A 1 23.99 -7.27 -14.23
CA MET A 1 24.79 -6.03 -14.21
C MET A 1 23.84 -4.87 -14.50
N PRO A 2 23.96 -3.71 -13.83
CA PRO A 2 23.21 -2.54 -14.23
C PRO A 2 23.55 -2.11 -15.67
N GLY A 3 22.59 -1.53 -16.39
CA GLY A 3 22.78 -1.05 -17.76
C GLY A 3 21.51 -1.10 -18.61
N GLU A 4 21.64 -0.66 -19.85
CA GLU A 4 20.60 -0.76 -20.88
C GLU A 4 20.77 -2.03 -21.70
N TYR A 5 19.65 -2.70 -21.98
CA TYR A 5 19.59 -3.97 -22.68
C TYR A 5 18.47 -3.95 -23.71
N TYR A 6 18.50 -4.92 -24.63
CA TYR A 6 17.41 -5.20 -25.56
C TYR A 6 17.26 -6.71 -25.72
N LEU A 7 16.09 -7.14 -26.19
CA LEU A 7 15.84 -8.53 -26.56
C LEU A 7 15.95 -8.69 -28.08
N GLU A 8 16.76 -9.65 -28.53
CA GLU A 8 16.82 -10.07 -29.91
C GLU A 8 16.35 -11.51 -30.04
N CYS A 9 15.33 -11.73 -30.87
CA CYS A 9 14.86 -13.05 -31.24
C CYS A 9 15.05 -13.21 -32.76
N PRO A 10 15.54 -14.36 -33.26
CA PRO A 10 15.75 -14.56 -34.70
C PRO A 10 14.47 -14.25 -35.50
N GLY A 11 14.56 -13.31 -36.44
CA GLY A 11 13.43 -12.88 -37.27
C GLY A 11 12.45 -11.91 -36.60
N VAL A 12 12.68 -11.50 -35.35
CA VAL A 12 11.86 -10.53 -34.62
C VAL A 12 12.75 -9.42 -34.07
N LYS A 13 12.61 -8.22 -34.62
CA LYS A 13 13.25 -7.02 -34.07
C LYS A 13 12.36 -6.42 -33.00
N TYR A 14 12.73 -6.58 -31.73
CA TYR A 14 12.06 -5.85 -30.65
C TYR A 14 12.53 -4.38 -30.68
N PRO A 15 11.62 -3.40 -30.70
CA PRO A 15 12.01 -2.01 -30.94
C PRO A 15 12.40 -1.24 -29.69
N PHE A 16 12.26 -1.81 -28.49
CA PHE A 16 12.53 -1.12 -27.22
C PHE A 16 13.77 -1.66 -26.50
N THR A 17 14.47 -0.76 -25.81
CA THR A 17 15.46 -1.10 -24.80
C THR A 17 14.78 -1.21 -23.43
N PHE A 18 15.46 -1.81 -22.46
CA PHE A 18 15.05 -1.82 -21.06
C PHE A 18 16.27 -1.66 -20.16
N SER A 19 16.06 -1.02 -19.01
CA SER A 19 17.12 -0.77 -18.03
C SER A 19 17.06 -1.76 -16.88
N ILE A 20 18.22 -2.28 -16.48
CA ILE A 20 18.38 -2.96 -15.19
C ILE A 20 19.13 -1.97 -14.28
N GLY A 21 18.52 -1.60 -13.17
CA GLY A 21 19.07 -0.64 -12.21
C GLY A 21 18.77 -1.02 -10.77
N LYS A 22 19.54 -0.45 -9.83
CA LYS A 22 19.29 -0.65 -8.40
C LYS A 22 18.01 0.09 -8.00
N TYR A 23 17.09 -0.62 -7.35
CA TYR A 23 15.83 -0.07 -6.83
C TYR A 23 15.01 0.71 -7.88
N TRP A 24 15.12 0.34 -9.15
CA TRP A 24 14.61 1.11 -10.28
C TRP A 24 13.15 1.52 -10.12
N THR A 25 12.27 0.57 -9.78
CA THR A 25 10.85 0.81 -9.56
C THR A 25 10.60 1.89 -8.49
N GLN A 26 11.35 1.87 -7.38
CA GLN A 26 11.21 2.88 -6.32
C GLN A 26 11.63 4.27 -6.81
N ARG A 27 12.76 4.35 -7.53
CA ARG A 27 13.32 5.60 -8.05
C ARG A 27 12.36 6.32 -8.98
N VAL A 28 11.77 5.60 -9.93
CA VAL A 28 10.94 6.20 -10.99
C VAL A 28 9.48 6.40 -10.58
N SER A 29 9.03 5.74 -9.51
CA SER A 29 7.59 5.68 -9.19
C SER A 29 7.17 6.40 -7.92
N VAL A 30 8.03 6.49 -6.89
CA VAL A 30 7.62 7.08 -5.60
C VAL A 30 7.31 8.58 -5.74
N GLY A 31 8.12 9.31 -6.52
CA GLY A 31 7.86 10.73 -6.81
C GLY A 31 6.49 10.95 -7.47
N PRO A 32 6.24 10.39 -8.67
CA PRO A 32 4.94 10.50 -9.33
C PRO A 32 3.76 10.03 -8.46
N ALA A 33 3.92 8.92 -7.72
CA ALA A 33 2.88 8.41 -6.83
C ALA A 33 2.52 9.39 -5.70
N LEU A 34 3.51 10.06 -5.09
CA LEU A 34 3.27 11.08 -4.07
C LEU A 34 2.66 12.35 -4.67
N ARG A 35 3.12 12.76 -5.86
CA ARG A 35 2.56 13.91 -6.60
C ARG A 35 1.10 13.69 -6.98
N PHE A 36 0.73 12.47 -7.34
CA PHE A 36 -0.68 12.12 -7.56
C PHE A 36 -1.52 12.43 -6.32
N MET A 37 -1.08 11.96 -5.14
CA MET A 37 -1.82 12.16 -3.89
C MET A 37 -1.89 13.65 -3.49
N ASP A 38 -0.87 14.44 -3.78
CA ASP A 38 -0.91 15.90 -3.57
C ASP A 38 -1.89 16.61 -4.53
N GLN A 39 -1.77 16.37 -5.83
CA GLN A 39 -2.52 17.11 -6.84
C GLN A 39 -3.99 16.67 -6.94
N SER A 40 -4.32 15.47 -6.46
CA SER A 40 -5.69 14.95 -6.44
C SER A 40 -6.46 15.31 -5.16
N ARG A 41 -5.92 16.09 -4.22
CA ARG A 41 -6.66 16.49 -3.00
C ARG A 41 -8.00 17.14 -3.32
N SER A 42 -9.02 16.93 -2.48
CA SER A 42 -10.37 17.44 -2.74
C SER A 42 -10.52 18.96 -2.57
N ASP A 43 -9.59 19.61 -1.87
CA ASP A 43 -9.62 21.03 -1.54
C ASP A 43 -8.71 21.88 -2.44
N VAL A 44 -8.28 21.38 -3.59
CA VAL A 44 -7.58 22.20 -4.60
C VAL A 44 -8.54 23.04 -5.45
N PHE A 45 -9.84 23.03 -5.14
CA PHE A 45 -10.91 23.82 -5.75
C PHE A 45 -11.05 23.69 -7.27
N LEU A 46 -10.58 22.56 -7.83
CA LEU A 46 -10.84 22.18 -9.21
C LEU A 46 -12.22 21.53 -9.32
N THR A 47 -12.86 21.67 -10.48
CA THR A 47 -14.11 20.96 -10.81
C THR A 47 -13.91 19.44 -10.62
N GLY A 48 -14.88 18.74 -10.04
CA GLY A 48 -14.76 17.31 -9.70
C GLY A 48 -14.54 16.99 -8.21
N SER A 49 -15.15 17.76 -7.30
CA SER A 49 -15.01 17.59 -5.84
C SER A 49 -15.78 16.40 -5.23
N ASN A 50 -16.13 15.40 -6.03
CA ASN A 50 -16.84 14.21 -5.56
C ASN A 50 -15.84 13.25 -4.91
N GLY A 51 -15.67 13.32 -3.59
CA GLY A 51 -14.86 12.34 -2.86
C GLY A 51 -14.70 12.67 -1.39
N VAL A 52 -14.02 11.80 -0.64
CA VAL A 52 -13.80 11.92 0.80
C VAL A 52 -12.71 12.97 1.09
N ALA A 53 -11.45 12.63 0.83
CA ALA A 53 -10.31 13.56 0.98
C ALA A 53 -9.57 13.83 -0.32
N TRP A 54 -9.69 12.93 -1.30
CA TRP A 54 -9.18 13.12 -2.65
C TRP A 54 -10.33 13.15 -3.65
N ARG A 55 -10.15 13.81 -4.79
CA ARG A 55 -11.12 13.86 -5.88
C ARG A 55 -11.35 12.45 -6.44
N ASP A 56 -12.61 12.06 -6.59
CA ASP A 56 -13.06 10.70 -6.94
C ASP A 56 -12.65 9.59 -5.97
N SER A 57 -12.25 9.94 -4.75
CA SER A 57 -12.08 8.94 -3.69
C SER A 57 -13.41 8.42 -3.17
N HIS A 58 -13.41 7.15 -2.80
CA HIS A 58 -14.52 6.44 -2.22
C HIS A 58 -14.15 5.88 -0.85
N GLN A 59 -15.12 5.36 -0.10
CA GLN A 59 -14.86 4.78 1.21
C GLN A 59 -13.85 3.62 1.19
N PHE A 60 -13.68 2.96 0.04
CA PHE A 60 -12.78 1.81 -0.20
C PHE A 60 -11.54 2.18 -1.02
N SER A 61 -11.12 3.45 -0.98
CA SER A 61 -9.89 3.91 -1.64
C SER A 61 -8.63 3.69 -0.78
N PHE A 62 -8.72 3.56 0.55
CA PHE A 62 -7.61 3.20 1.46
C PHE A 62 -6.34 4.09 1.35
N GLU A 63 -6.55 5.38 1.13
CA GLU A 63 -5.50 6.37 0.91
C GLU A 63 -4.58 6.51 2.13
N LEU A 64 -5.13 6.68 3.32
CA LEU A 64 -4.37 6.89 4.55
C LEU A 64 -3.57 5.64 4.93
N GLU A 65 -4.14 4.46 4.69
CA GLU A 65 -3.41 3.19 4.82
C GLU A 65 -2.19 3.18 3.90
N SER A 66 -2.37 3.47 2.61
CA SER A 66 -1.29 3.40 1.62
C SER A 66 -0.17 4.43 1.86
N LEU A 67 -0.51 5.66 2.27
CA LEU A 67 0.45 6.70 2.62
C LEU A 67 1.23 6.33 3.89
N THR A 68 0.53 5.84 4.91
CA THR A 68 1.16 5.41 6.17
C THR A 68 2.14 4.27 5.90
N GLN A 69 1.72 3.26 5.14
CA GLN A 69 2.56 2.11 4.79
C GLN A 69 3.82 2.53 4.03
N GLN A 70 3.69 3.42 3.06
CA GLN A 70 4.83 3.98 2.32
C GLN A 70 5.86 4.62 3.25
N TYR A 71 5.41 5.51 4.13
CA TYR A 71 6.30 6.14 5.11
C TYR A 71 6.92 5.14 6.09
N GLN A 72 6.12 4.18 6.58
CA GLN A 72 6.59 3.13 7.48
C GLN A 72 7.66 2.24 6.84
N ALA A 73 7.55 1.95 5.55
CA ALA A 73 8.50 1.11 4.83
C ALA A 73 9.85 1.80 4.64
N ASN A 74 9.85 3.11 4.34
CA ASN A 74 11.07 3.83 3.96
C ASN A 74 11.06 5.30 4.39
N PRO A 75 11.13 5.62 5.69
CA PRO A 75 10.92 6.99 6.17
C PRO A 75 11.97 7.98 5.66
N SER A 76 13.24 7.59 5.57
CA SER A 76 14.31 8.48 5.08
C SER A 76 14.22 8.83 3.60
N MET A 77 13.45 8.07 2.81
CA MET A 77 13.13 8.43 1.43
C MET A 77 12.28 9.69 1.42
N TYR A 78 11.19 9.70 2.19
CA TYR A 78 10.25 10.81 2.23
C TYR A 78 10.78 12.00 3.03
N ASP A 79 11.53 11.77 4.11
CA ASP A 79 12.11 12.84 4.94
C ASP A 79 13.09 13.72 4.13
N ARG A 80 13.73 13.18 3.09
CA ARG A 80 14.68 13.88 2.22
C ARG A 80 14.04 14.49 0.97
N MET A 81 12.80 14.11 0.63
CA MET A 81 12.13 14.68 -0.53
C MET A 81 11.95 16.19 -0.34
N PRO A 82 12.20 17.00 -1.38
CA PRO A 82 11.89 18.43 -1.33
C PRO A 82 10.42 18.64 -0.99
N LEU A 83 10.15 19.59 -0.09
CA LEU A 83 8.78 19.99 0.23
C LEU A 83 8.10 20.56 -1.01
N GLY A 84 6.87 20.14 -1.30
CA GLY A 84 6.29 20.35 -2.62
C GLY A 84 4.77 20.34 -2.71
N ILE A 85 4.03 20.47 -1.61
CA ILE A 85 2.55 20.46 -1.62
C ILE A 85 2.00 21.56 -2.55
N SER A 86 1.26 21.14 -3.57
CA SER A 86 0.58 22.01 -4.52
C SER A 86 -0.55 22.78 -3.84
N ASN A 87 -0.81 24.03 -4.29
CA ASN A 87 -1.92 24.85 -3.80
C ASN A 87 -1.95 25.00 -2.26
N LEU A 88 -0.78 24.97 -1.61
CA LEU A 88 -0.66 25.02 -0.15
C LEU A 88 -1.36 26.26 0.44
N ALA A 89 -1.14 27.43 -0.16
CA ALA A 89 -1.70 28.71 0.30
C ALA A 89 -3.24 28.78 0.24
N THR A 90 -3.87 27.96 -0.61
CA THR A 90 -5.33 27.95 -0.76
C THR A 90 -6.01 26.84 0.02
N SER A 91 -5.27 25.96 0.71
CA SER A 91 -5.82 24.86 1.52
C SER A 91 -7.06 25.30 2.33
N GLN A 92 -8.08 24.44 2.32
CA GLN A 92 -9.33 24.67 3.06
C GLN A 92 -9.08 24.81 4.56
N TYR A 93 -8.00 24.21 5.07
CA TYR A 93 -7.61 24.24 6.48
C TYR A 93 -6.47 25.26 6.68
N PRO A 94 -6.72 26.44 7.27
CA PRO A 94 -5.71 27.49 7.43
C PRO A 94 -4.42 27.02 8.14
N GLU A 95 -4.55 26.10 9.09
CA GLU A 95 -3.43 25.49 9.82
C GLU A 95 -2.48 24.67 8.93
N PHE A 96 -2.92 24.31 7.71
CA PHE A 96 -2.12 23.56 6.75
C PHE A 96 -1.60 24.42 5.60
N ARG A 97 -1.74 25.75 5.65
CA ARG A 97 -1.18 26.66 4.63
C ARG A 97 0.32 26.91 4.79
N THR A 98 0.91 26.32 5.81
CA THR A 98 2.35 26.24 6.01
C THR A 98 2.75 24.78 6.14
N GLN A 99 4.00 24.49 5.79
CA GLN A 99 4.53 23.13 5.83
C GLN A 99 5.93 23.16 6.43
N THR A 100 6.17 22.30 7.40
CA THR A 100 7.49 22.04 8.01
C THR A 100 7.82 20.56 8.08
N GLU A 101 6.86 19.72 7.74
CA GLU A 101 6.93 18.28 7.67
C GLU A 101 7.05 17.78 6.22
N PRO A 102 7.58 16.56 5.99
CA PRO A 102 7.54 15.90 4.70
C PRO A 102 6.12 15.86 4.08
N ASP A 103 6.04 15.98 2.75
CA ASP A 103 4.78 15.99 1.99
C ASP A 103 3.85 14.84 2.39
N ILE A 104 4.40 13.62 2.54
CA ILE A 104 3.60 12.46 2.91
C ILE A 104 2.95 12.58 4.29
N ILE A 105 3.62 13.20 5.26
CA ILE A 105 3.08 13.43 6.61
C ILE A 105 2.02 14.53 6.55
N TRP A 106 2.26 15.60 5.78
CA TRP A 106 1.28 16.65 5.54
C TRP A 106 -0.02 16.07 4.95
N LEU A 107 0.09 15.17 3.95
CA LEU A 107 -1.05 14.51 3.32
C LEU A 107 -1.83 13.61 4.30
N MET A 108 -1.14 12.89 5.20
CA MET A 108 -1.81 12.11 6.26
C MET A 108 -2.58 13.03 7.23
N LYS A 109 -1.97 14.15 7.66
CA LYS A 109 -2.64 15.15 8.53
C LYS A 109 -3.86 15.75 7.83
N PHE A 110 -3.73 16.09 6.56
CA PHE A 110 -4.83 16.56 5.73
C PHE A 110 -6.00 15.57 5.71
N ALA A 111 -5.72 14.29 5.44
CA ALA A 111 -6.74 13.25 5.37
C ALA A 111 -7.52 13.09 6.69
N VAL A 112 -6.82 12.96 7.82
CA VAL A 112 -7.50 12.78 9.11
C VAL A 112 -8.28 14.02 9.56
N GLN A 113 -7.77 15.22 9.27
CA GLN A 113 -8.50 16.47 9.51
C GLN A 113 -9.77 16.53 8.64
N ARG A 114 -9.67 16.14 7.36
CA ARG A 114 -10.79 16.10 6.43
C ARG A 114 -11.86 15.11 6.88
N TYR A 115 -11.47 13.92 7.31
CA TYR A 115 -12.38 12.93 7.88
C TYR A 115 -13.06 13.49 9.14
N TRP A 116 -12.32 14.11 10.05
CA TRP A 116 -12.90 14.73 11.24
C TRP A 116 -13.91 15.83 10.87
N ASP A 117 -13.57 16.72 9.95
CA ASP A 117 -14.40 17.86 9.52
C ASP A 117 -15.70 17.41 8.84
N LEU A 118 -15.61 16.45 7.92
CA LEU A 118 -16.77 15.85 7.26
C LEU A 118 -17.79 15.33 8.28
N TRP A 119 -17.32 14.62 9.31
CA TRP A 119 -18.19 14.12 10.36
C TRP A 119 -18.72 15.25 11.25
N LYS A 120 -17.82 16.02 11.86
CA LYS A 120 -18.16 16.91 12.98
C LYS A 120 -18.85 18.18 12.52
N ASN A 121 -18.42 18.76 11.40
CA ASN A 121 -18.91 20.04 10.92
C ASN A 121 -19.90 19.89 9.75
N GLN A 122 -19.79 18.82 8.96
CA GLN A 122 -20.64 18.62 7.77
C GLN A 122 -21.72 17.55 7.94
N GLY A 123 -21.80 16.91 9.11
CA GLY A 123 -22.82 15.89 9.42
C GLY A 123 -22.75 14.62 8.57
N LYS A 124 -21.58 14.34 7.97
CA LYS A 124 -21.33 13.15 7.15
C LYS A 124 -20.88 11.99 8.05
N LYS A 125 -21.83 11.15 8.46
CA LYS A 125 -21.55 9.91 9.19
C LYS A 125 -20.80 8.93 8.29
N HIS A 126 -19.58 8.61 8.68
CA HIS A 126 -18.63 7.79 7.94
C HIS A 126 -19.03 6.34 7.84
N HIS A 127 -18.84 5.80 6.62
CA HIS A 127 -18.81 4.36 6.39
C HIS A 127 -17.65 3.69 7.18
N ALA A 128 -17.80 2.41 7.51
CA ALA A 128 -16.82 1.61 8.25
C ALA A 128 -15.42 1.70 7.66
N LEU A 129 -15.30 1.66 6.33
CA LEU A 129 -14.02 1.73 5.62
C LEU A 129 -13.32 3.10 5.72
N ILE A 130 -14.04 4.21 5.91
CA ILE A 130 -13.41 5.52 6.21
C ILE A 130 -12.90 5.52 7.66
N LYS A 131 -13.71 5.01 8.60
CA LYS A 131 -13.31 4.89 10.01
C LYS A 131 -12.07 4.00 10.18
N ALA A 132 -12.03 2.89 9.45
CA ALA A 132 -10.96 1.90 9.43
C ALA A 132 -9.59 2.46 9.01
N GLN A 133 -9.55 3.61 8.36
CA GLN A 133 -8.31 4.25 7.94
C GLN A 133 -7.64 5.07 9.05
N LEU A 134 -8.41 5.65 9.99
CA LEU A 134 -7.91 6.51 11.08
C LEU A 134 -6.77 5.87 11.92
N PRO A 135 -6.82 4.57 12.27
CA PRO A 135 -5.81 3.97 13.15
C PRO A 135 -4.42 3.92 12.52
N TYR A 136 -4.29 3.97 11.19
CA TYR A 136 -2.98 3.97 10.53
C TYR A 136 -2.16 5.20 10.93
N PHE A 137 -2.76 6.39 10.87
CA PHE A 137 -2.16 7.64 11.34
C PHE A 137 -1.90 7.61 12.85
N LEU A 138 -2.90 7.18 13.64
CA LEU A 138 -2.80 7.17 15.10
C LEU A 138 -1.72 6.21 15.62
N HIS A 139 -1.57 5.07 14.97
CA HIS A 139 -0.54 4.10 15.28
C HIS A 139 0.85 4.66 14.96
N LEU A 140 1.01 5.39 13.85
CA LEU A 140 2.27 6.01 13.41
C LEU A 140 2.73 7.18 14.30
N TYR A 141 1.82 7.83 15.04
CA TYR A 141 2.11 9.04 15.84
C TYR A 141 3.45 9.05 16.61
N PRO A 142 3.87 8.00 17.35
CA PRO A 142 5.13 8.01 18.09
C PRO A 142 6.36 8.31 17.22
N ASP A 143 6.33 7.92 15.95
CA ASP A 143 7.42 8.06 14.98
C ASP A 143 7.39 9.41 14.24
N ILE A 144 6.29 10.16 14.34
CA ILE A 144 6.07 11.45 13.65
C ILE A 144 5.70 12.60 14.60
N LYS A 145 5.82 12.40 15.93
CA LYS A 145 5.42 13.39 16.95
C LYS A 145 6.14 14.74 16.85
N GLN A 146 7.29 14.80 16.20
CA GLN A 146 7.98 16.06 15.90
C GLN A 146 7.24 16.93 14.85
N HIS A 147 6.35 16.33 14.06
CA HIS A 147 5.57 16.97 13.01
C HIS A 147 4.07 17.11 13.35
N VAL A 148 3.62 16.41 14.39
CA VAL A 148 2.23 16.32 14.81
C VAL A 148 2.11 16.72 16.27
N SER A 149 1.37 17.79 16.57
CA SER A 149 1.13 18.18 17.95
C SER A 149 0.31 17.14 18.70
N GLU A 150 0.57 17.00 20.00
CA GLU A 150 -0.20 16.11 20.87
C GLU A 150 -1.70 16.46 20.90
N GLU A 151 -2.03 17.75 20.79
CA GLU A 151 -3.40 18.22 20.69
C GLU A 151 -4.10 17.69 19.42
N PHE A 152 -3.45 17.82 18.25
CA PHE A 152 -4.01 17.33 17.00
C PHE A 152 -4.15 15.80 17.02
N TYR A 153 -3.13 15.10 17.51
CA TYR A 153 -3.18 13.65 17.69
C TYR A 153 -4.36 13.22 18.60
N THR A 154 -4.49 13.85 19.76
CA THR A 154 -5.54 13.55 20.74
C THR A 154 -6.93 13.81 20.16
N LYS A 155 -7.11 14.93 19.46
CA LYS A 155 -8.36 15.26 18.73
C LYS A 155 -8.78 14.13 17.78
N ILE A 156 -7.85 13.62 16.97
CA ILE A 156 -8.14 12.56 16.00
C ILE A 156 -8.35 11.21 16.69
N ARG A 157 -7.58 10.89 17.74
CA ARG A 157 -7.74 9.65 18.52
C ARG A 157 -9.11 9.57 19.15
N ASP A 158 -9.51 10.62 19.86
CA ASP A 158 -10.78 10.66 20.58
C ASP A 158 -11.95 10.64 19.60
N PHE A 159 -11.79 11.28 18.43
CA PHE A 159 -12.73 11.15 17.33
C PHE A 159 -12.86 9.71 16.83
N ALA A 160 -11.76 9.02 16.54
CA ALA A 160 -11.77 7.64 16.07
C ALA A 160 -12.46 6.70 17.07
N ILE A 161 -12.17 6.85 18.36
CA ILE A 161 -12.82 6.08 19.44
C ILE A 161 -14.33 6.36 19.46
N ALA A 162 -14.74 7.63 19.37
CA ALA A 162 -16.14 8.02 19.48
C ALA A 162 -17.03 7.50 18.33
N VAL A 163 -16.47 7.35 17.13
CA VAL A 163 -17.24 6.92 15.94
C VAL A 163 -17.14 5.42 15.66
N TRP A 164 -16.25 4.70 16.35
CA TRP A 164 -15.89 3.33 16.01
C TRP A 164 -17.09 2.39 15.95
N ALA A 165 -17.95 2.50 16.97
CA ALA A 165 -19.13 1.67 17.14
C ALA A 165 -20.42 2.24 16.49
N GLU A 166 -20.35 3.39 15.81
CA GLU A 166 -21.52 3.96 15.13
C GLU A 166 -21.95 3.03 13.97
N PRO A 167 -23.19 2.51 13.97
CA PRO A 167 -23.65 1.60 12.92
C PRO A 167 -24.15 2.35 11.68
N GLU A 168 -24.60 3.60 11.81
CA GLU A 168 -25.16 4.36 10.68
C GLU A 168 -24.10 5.07 9.86
N SER A 169 -24.32 5.13 8.54
CA SER A 169 -23.57 5.99 7.63
C SER A 169 -24.53 6.66 6.64
N ASN A 170 -24.28 7.94 6.36
CA ASN A 170 -24.97 8.70 5.31
C ASN A 170 -23.97 9.21 4.24
N TYR A 171 -22.76 8.65 4.24
CA TYR A 171 -21.67 9.09 3.38
C TYR A 171 -20.89 7.90 2.84
N HIS A 172 -21.36 7.41 1.70
CA HIS A 172 -20.88 6.23 1.00
C HIS A 172 -21.29 6.29 -0.47
N TRP A 173 -20.66 5.44 -1.29
CA TRP A 173 -21.03 5.22 -2.68
C TRP A 173 -21.17 3.73 -2.96
N TYR A 174 -21.94 3.40 -4.00
CA TYR A 174 -22.15 2.03 -4.49
C TYR A 174 -22.78 1.03 -3.50
N GLU A 175 -23.24 1.49 -2.32
CA GLU A 175 -24.11 0.70 -1.44
C GLU A 175 -25.57 0.78 -1.93
N THR A 176 -25.91 0.08 -3.02
CA THR A 176 -27.32 -0.04 -3.47
C THR A 176 -27.73 -1.49 -3.65
N ALA A 177 -29.03 -1.76 -3.44
CA ALA A 177 -29.63 -3.09 -3.62
C ALA A 177 -29.48 -3.65 -5.05
N ALA A 178 -29.18 -2.79 -6.04
CA ALA A 178 -28.89 -3.18 -7.41
C ALA A 178 -27.58 -3.96 -7.56
N PHE A 179 -26.68 -3.88 -6.57
CA PHE A 179 -25.41 -4.61 -6.57
C PHE A 179 -25.36 -5.69 -5.50
N HIS A 180 -25.94 -5.54 -4.29
CA HIS A 180 -26.00 -6.60 -3.26
C HIS A 180 -27.06 -6.36 -2.17
N THR A 181 -27.47 -7.42 -1.45
CA THR A 181 -28.24 -7.36 -0.18
C THR A 181 -27.33 -6.91 0.98
N LEU A 182 -26.83 -5.68 0.94
CA LEU A 182 -25.94 -5.16 1.99
C LEU A 182 -26.76 -4.67 3.17
N THR A 183 -26.59 -5.29 4.34
CA THR A 183 -26.93 -4.60 5.58
C THR A 183 -25.88 -3.49 5.81
N THR A 184 -26.36 -2.33 6.23
CA THR A 184 -25.59 -1.08 6.38
C THR A 184 -24.83 -1.01 7.71
N ASN A 185 -24.50 -2.16 8.32
CA ASN A 185 -23.85 -2.15 9.62
C ASN A 185 -22.42 -1.64 9.50
N ASN A 186 -22.20 -0.41 9.97
CA ASN A 186 -20.88 0.21 9.98
C ASN A 186 -20.15 0.07 11.33
N ASN A 187 -20.67 -0.68 12.29
CA ASN A 187 -20.04 -0.89 13.59
C ASN A 187 -18.79 -1.78 13.46
N LEU A 188 -17.60 -1.19 13.59
CA LEU A 188 -16.32 -1.90 13.43
C LEU A 188 -15.99 -2.87 14.58
N LEU A 189 -16.77 -2.88 15.68
CA LEU A 189 -16.64 -3.86 16.76
C LEU A 189 -17.35 -5.19 16.45
N GLU A 190 -18.16 -5.23 15.40
CA GLU A 190 -18.90 -6.42 14.98
C GLU A 190 -18.20 -7.13 13.82
N VAL A 191 -18.51 -8.41 13.64
CA VAL A 191 -18.09 -9.16 12.45
C VAL A 191 -18.71 -8.49 11.21
N GLN A 192 -17.91 -8.34 10.16
CA GLN A 192 -18.32 -7.71 8.90
C GLN A 192 -18.50 -8.78 7.81
N PRO A 193 -19.64 -9.51 7.75
CA PRO A 193 -19.81 -10.63 6.84
C PRO A 193 -20.19 -10.23 5.41
N ASN A 194 -20.57 -8.96 5.22
CA ASN A 194 -21.02 -8.48 3.92
C ASN A 194 -19.83 -8.18 3.02
N ILE A 195 -19.76 -8.88 1.89
CA ILE A 195 -18.72 -8.70 0.88
C ILE A 195 -19.33 -7.88 -0.27
N GLY A 196 -18.62 -6.86 -0.72
CA GLY A 196 -19.05 -6.03 -1.84
C GLY A 196 -18.72 -6.64 -3.20
N GLY A 197 -19.14 -5.94 -4.24
CA GLY A 197 -19.08 -6.42 -5.61
C GLY A 197 -17.84 -5.96 -6.38
N ILE A 198 -18.01 -5.92 -7.70
CA ILE A 198 -16.93 -5.67 -8.66
C ILE A 198 -16.23 -4.32 -8.47
N LYS A 199 -16.93 -3.36 -7.85
CA LYS A 199 -16.39 -2.04 -7.55
C LYS A 199 -15.42 -2.04 -6.38
N GLY A 200 -15.24 -3.13 -5.62
CA GLY A 200 -14.18 -3.26 -4.62
C GLY A 200 -14.55 -2.82 -3.20
N GLU A 201 -15.81 -2.49 -2.94
CA GLU A 201 -16.28 -2.21 -1.59
C GLU A 201 -16.25 -3.46 -0.69
N LYS A 202 -16.04 -3.25 0.61
CA LYS A 202 -16.05 -4.29 1.67
C LYS A 202 -15.23 -5.55 1.32
N PRO A 203 -13.89 -5.43 1.18
CA PRO A 203 -13.03 -6.60 1.01
C PRO A 203 -13.07 -7.51 2.25
N PRO A 204 -13.12 -8.85 2.09
CA PRO A 204 -13.23 -9.76 3.22
C PRO A 204 -12.18 -9.49 4.31
N GLY A 205 -12.63 -9.29 5.56
CA GLY A 205 -11.73 -9.08 6.69
C GLY A 205 -11.13 -7.67 6.79
N TYR A 206 -11.69 -6.67 6.10
CA TYR A 206 -11.21 -5.27 6.17
C TYR A 206 -11.12 -4.71 7.59
N ALA A 207 -11.89 -5.24 8.54
CA ALA A 207 -11.89 -4.79 9.93
C ALA A 207 -10.78 -5.42 10.80
N ILE A 208 -10.02 -6.40 10.31
CA ILE A 208 -9.00 -7.11 11.10
C ILE A 208 -7.88 -6.16 11.54
N ARG A 209 -7.15 -5.61 10.57
CA ARG A 209 -5.98 -4.76 10.84
C ARG A 209 -6.34 -3.44 11.51
N PRO A 210 -7.37 -2.69 11.09
CA PRO A 210 -7.79 -1.46 11.77
C PRO A 210 -8.10 -1.65 13.26
N ASN A 211 -8.78 -2.75 13.62
CA ASN A 211 -9.06 -3.07 15.02
C ASN A 211 -7.79 -3.43 15.79
N LEU A 212 -6.84 -4.17 15.22
CA LEU A 212 -5.55 -4.42 15.87
C LEU A 212 -4.76 -3.12 16.08
N LEU A 213 -4.77 -2.20 15.12
CA LEU A 213 -4.13 -0.90 15.27
C LEU A 213 -4.82 -0.05 16.35
N MET A 214 -6.15 -0.05 16.43
CA MET A 214 -6.87 0.61 17.53
C MET A 214 -6.58 -0.02 18.89
N TYR A 215 -6.44 -1.34 18.96
CA TYR A 215 -6.00 -2.03 20.16
C TYR A 215 -4.65 -1.48 20.65
N GLU A 216 -3.65 -1.38 19.77
CA GLU A 216 -2.33 -0.84 20.14
C GLU A 216 -2.39 0.63 20.53
N VAL A 217 -3.14 1.46 19.79
CA VAL A 217 -3.31 2.89 20.10
C VAL A 217 -3.95 3.07 21.48
N CYS A 218 -5.08 2.42 21.74
CA CYS A 218 -5.78 2.56 23.02
C CYS A 218 -4.98 1.98 24.19
N LYS A 219 -4.28 0.86 23.98
CA LYS A 219 -3.40 0.26 24.98
C LYS A 219 -2.22 1.17 25.32
N ARG A 220 -1.52 1.69 24.31
CA ARG A 220 -0.39 2.63 24.47
C ARG A 220 -0.80 3.86 25.27
N ASP A 221 -1.98 4.39 24.98
CA ASP A 221 -2.48 5.64 25.54
C ASP A 221 -3.23 5.47 26.87
N GLY A 222 -3.31 4.25 27.42
CA GLY A 222 -3.99 3.98 28.69
C GLY A 222 -5.51 4.15 28.64
N ILE A 223 -6.13 4.01 27.46
CA ILE A 223 -7.58 4.09 27.28
C ILE A 223 -8.22 2.77 27.74
N ALA A 224 -9.23 2.85 28.61
CA ALA A 224 -9.96 1.68 29.09
C ALA A 224 -10.67 0.90 27.97
N ASP A 225 -11.02 -0.36 28.25
CA ASP A 225 -11.74 -1.26 27.33
C ASP A 225 -11.06 -1.50 25.98
N TYR A 226 -9.75 -1.28 25.87
CA TYR A 226 -8.98 -1.48 24.64
C TYR A 226 -9.06 -2.92 24.09
N MET A 227 -9.35 -3.90 24.95
CA MET A 227 -9.51 -5.31 24.56
C MET A 227 -10.66 -5.55 23.56
N LYS A 228 -11.68 -4.68 23.52
CA LYS A 228 -12.81 -4.83 22.58
C LYS A 228 -12.37 -4.81 21.12
N TYR A 229 -11.34 -4.02 20.79
CA TYR A 229 -10.80 -3.95 19.44
C TYR A 229 -10.07 -5.25 19.08
N GLN A 230 -9.24 -5.79 19.99
CA GLN A 230 -8.60 -7.09 19.78
C GLN A 230 -9.63 -8.21 19.55
N THR A 231 -10.67 -8.26 20.38
CA THR A 231 -11.77 -9.22 20.21
C THR A 231 -12.43 -9.07 18.84
N ALA A 232 -12.77 -7.85 18.43
CA ALA A 232 -13.37 -7.61 17.11
C ALA A 232 -12.46 -8.04 15.95
N ALA A 233 -11.15 -7.81 16.04
CA ALA A 233 -10.18 -8.28 15.05
C ALA A 233 -10.17 -9.81 14.95
N VAL A 234 -10.10 -10.50 16.10
CA VAL A 234 -10.07 -11.97 16.17
C VAL A 234 -11.36 -12.57 15.61
N GLU A 235 -12.53 -12.02 15.94
CA GLU A 235 -13.81 -12.52 15.43
C GLU A 235 -13.96 -12.30 13.91
N ASN A 236 -13.52 -11.16 13.39
CA ASN A 236 -13.47 -10.93 11.94
C ASN A 236 -12.51 -11.89 11.23
N ALA A 237 -11.33 -12.17 11.83
CA ALA A 237 -10.39 -13.15 11.29
C ALA A 237 -10.96 -14.57 11.32
N LYS A 238 -11.65 -14.96 12.41
CA LYS A 238 -12.32 -16.28 12.50
C LYS A 238 -13.38 -16.43 11.42
N TRP A 239 -14.22 -15.41 11.22
CA TRP A 239 -15.21 -15.41 10.13
C TRP A 239 -14.53 -15.54 8.77
N LEU A 240 -13.50 -14.72 8.49
CA LEU A 240 -12.78 -14.78 7.24
C LEU A 240 -12.21 -16.19 7.02
N VAL A 241 -11.54 -16.78 8.02
CA VAL A 241 -10.91 -18.10 7.92
C VAL A 241 -11.93 -19.23 7.74
N ASN A 242 -13.05 -19.18 8.44
CA ASN A 242 -14.01 -20.29 8.47
C ASN A 242 -15.11 -20.21 7.42
N SER A 243 -15.46 -19.01 6.94
CA SER A 243 -16.70 -18.80 6.19
C SER A 243 -16.51 -18.25 4.78
N VAL A 244 -15.34 -17.72 4.43
CA VAL A 244 -15.09 -17.14 3.10
C VAL A 244 -14.29 -18.13 2.25
N ASN A 245 -14.77 -18.44 1.04
CA ASN A 245 -13.99 -19.24 0.10
C ASN A 245 -13.02 -18.34 -0.69
N LEU A 246 -11.71 -18.47 -0.48
CA LEU A 246 -10.71 -17.70 -1.23
C LEU A 246 -10.32 -18.34 -2.57
N ASP A 247 -10.77 -19.57 -2.83
CA ASP A 247 -10.68 -20.18 -4.16
C ASP A 247 -11.69 -19.51 -5.12
N ASP A 248 -12.81 -19.00 -4.60
CA ASP A 248 -13.77 -18.19 -5.36
C ASP A 248 -13.14 -16.84 -5.71
N PRO A 249 -12.88 -16.57 -7.01
CA PRO A 249 -12.27 -15.32 -7.41
C PRO A 249 -13.16 -14.09 -7.18
N ALA A 250 -14.48 -14.24 -7.00
CA ALA A 250 -15.34 -13.12 -6.58
C ALA A 250 -14.94 -12.54 -5.22
N MET A 251 -14.35 -13.37 -4.34
CA MET A 251 -13.86 -12.97 -3.01
C MET A 251 -12.42 -12.45 -3.03
N THR A 252 -11.75 -12.50 -4.19
CA THR A 252 -10.38 -12.00 -4.39
C THR A 252 -10.35 -11.06 -5.60
N LYS A 253 -9.87 -11.51 -6.77
CA LYS A 253 -9.66 -10.69 -7.97
C LYS A 253 -10.94 -10.01 -8.47
N GLY A 254 -12.11 -10.54 -8.13
CA GLY A 254 -13.40 -9.95 -8.49
C GLY A 254 -13.63 -8.56 -7.94
N GLN A 255 -12.94 -8.18 -6.86
CA GLN A 255 -12.93 -6.82 -6.35
C GLN A 255 -11.81 -6.03 -7.04
N ARG A 256 -12.13 -5.33 -8.13
CA ARG A 256 -11.18 -4.84 -9.16
C ARG A 256 -10.02 -3.92 -8.72
N MET A 257 -9.90 -3.61 -7.43
CA MET A 257 -8.78 -2.85 -6.87
C MET A 257 -8.51 -3.04 -5.37
N SER A 258 -9.45 -3.55 -4.57
CA SER A 258 -9.36 -3.52 -3.09
C SER A 258 -9.01 -4.87 -2.46
N GLU A 259 -8.77 -5.90 -3.25
CA GLU A 259 -8.53 -7.27 -2.76
C GLU A 259 -7.29 -7.40 -1.86
N TYR A 260 -6.36 -6.44 -1.94
CA TYR A 260 -5.13 -6.48 -1.18
C TYR A 260 -5.35 -6.44 0.33
N VAL A 261 -6.44 -5.83 0.77
CA VAL A 261 -6.79 -5.73 2.19
C VAL A 261 -6.97 -7.12 2.84
N THR A 262 -7.51 -8.09 2.09
CA THR A 262 -7.87 -9.42 2.61
C THR A 262 -6.67 -10.21 3.12
N ILE A 263 -5.71 -10.50 2.25
CA ILE A 263 -4.52 -11.28 2.62
C ILE A 263 -3.57 -10.47 3.48
N GLN A 264 -3.44 -9.16 3.24
CA GLN A 264 -2.64 -8.30 4.11
C GLN A 264 -3.15 -8.34 5.56
N GLY A 265 -4.47 -8.32 5.79
CA GLY A 265 -5.06 -8.42 7.12
C GLY A 265 -4.73 -9.74 7.84
N LEU A 266 -4.88 -10.88 7.15
CA LEU A 266 -4.54 -12.19 7.72
C LEU A 266 -3.03 -12.35 7.97
N ALA A 267 -2.20 -11.94 7.01
CA ALA A 267 -0.75 -12.00 7.14
C ALA A 267 -0.26 -11.10 8.30
N PHE A 268 -0.78 -9.89 8.42
CA PHE A 268 -0.47 -8.99 9.52
C PHE A 268 -0.82 -9.61 10.88
N MET A 269 -2.02 -10.18 11.03
CA MET A 269 -2.40 -10.84 12.28
C MET A 269 -1.50 -12.04 12.59
N LEU A 270 -1.21 -12.89 11.60
CA LEU A 270 -0.38 -14.07 11.79
C LEU A 270 1.07 -13.70 12.14
N GLU A 271 1.62 -12.66 11.54
CA GLU A 271 2.98 -12.21 11.79
C GLU A 271 3.12 -11.48 13.13
N GLN A 272 2.23 -10.54 13.43
CA GLN A 272 2.35 -9.67 14.60
C GLN A 272 1.67 -10.24 15.85
N TYR A 273 0.67 -11.10 15.67
CA TYR A 273 -0.13 -11.69 16.75
C TYR A 273 -0.36 -13.20 16.53
N PRO A 274 0.69 -14.02 16.39
CA PRO A 274 0.55 -15.44 16.05
C PRO A 274 -0.32 -16.23 17.03
N ALA A 275 -0.32 -15.86 18.32
CA ALA A 275 -1.15 -16.50 19.34
C ALA A 275 -2.65 -16.13 19.25
N LEU A 276 -2.99 -15.04 18.56
CA LEU A 276 -4.36 -14.59 18.34
C LEU A 276 -4.92 -15.03 16.98
N ALA A 277 -4.04 -15.41 16.04
CA ALA A 277 -4.44 -15.85 14.71
C ALA A 277 -5.32 -17.12 14.81
N PRO A 278 -6.51 -17.15 14.17
CA PRO A 278 -7.35 -18.33 14.17
C PRO A 278 -6.62 -19.56 13.60
N LYS A 279 -6.89 -20.74 14.17
CA LYS A 279 -6.42 -22.00 13.59
C LYS A 279 -6.88 -22.11 12.13
N GLY A 280 -5.99 -22.52 11.22
CA GLY A 280 -6.29 -22.54 9.79
C GLY A 280 -5.80 -21.31 9.01
N THR A 281 -5.36 -20.24 9.69
CA THR A 281 -4.93 -19.00 9.01
C THR A 281 -3.76 -19.24 8.06
N LEU A 282 -2.71 -19.92 8.51
CA LEU A 282 -1.54 -20.22 7.68
C LEU A 282 -1.90 -21.16 6.53
N GLU A 283 -2.72 -22.18 6.78
CA GLU A 283 -3.19 -23.12 5.78
C GLU A 283 -4.01 -22.41 4.70
N LYS A 284 -4.85 -21.46 5.10
CA LYS A 284 -5.67 -20.66 4.18
C LYS A 284 -4.83 -19.75 3.29
N ILE A 285 -3.81 -19.10 3.85
CA ILE A 285 -2.86 -18.28 3.06
C ILE A 285 -2.07 -19.19 2.10
N ASN A 286 -1.59 -20.36 2.56
CA ASN A 286 -0.89 -21.31 1.68
C ASN A 286 -1.78 -21.78 0.51
N ARG A 287 -3.05 -22.13 0.79
CA ARG A 287 -4.00 -22.51 -0.27
C ARG A 287 -4.21 -21.38 -1.26
N TRP A 288 -4.41 -20.16 -0.77
CA TRP A 288 -4.53 -18.99 -1.65
C TRP A 288 -3.29 -18.85 -2.55
N VAL A 289 -2.07 -18.92 -1.99
CA VAL A 289 -0.80 -18.88 -2.75
C VAL A 289 -0.76 -19.96 -3.83
N ASP A 290 -1.15 -21.19 -3.52
CA ASP A 290 -1.17 -22.30 -4.48
C ASP A 290 -2.10 -22.00 -5.68
N VAL A 291 -3.29 -21.44 -5.41
CA VAL A 291 -4.22 -21.03 -6.47
C VAL A 291 -3.65 -19.87 -7.28
N MET A 292 -2.98 -18.89 -6.64
CA MET A 292 -2.37 -17.77 -7.37
C MET A 292 -1.24 -18.24 -8.30
N ILE A 293 -0.41 -19.17 -7.82
CA ILE A 293 0.65 -19.79 -8.62
C ILE A 293 0.06 -20.52 -9.81
N ALA A 294 -0.98 -21.34 -9.59
CA ALA A 294 -1.62 -22.11 -10.65
C ALA A 294 -2.28 -21.19 -11.71
N ARG A 295 -3.00 -20.14 -11.28
CA ARG A 295 -3.62 -19.14 -12.16
C ARG A 295 -2.61 -18.26 -12.91
N SER A 296 -1.35 -18.25 -12.48
CA SER A 296 -0.26 -17.50 -13.11
C SER A 296 0.60 -18.36 -14.03
N ASN A 297 0.27 -19.64 -14.21
CA ASN A 297 1.01 -20.54 -15.09
C ASN A 297 0.64 -20.28 -16.57
N ASN A 298 1.07 -19.14 -17.10
CA ASN A 298 0.84 -18.69 -18.47
C ASN A 298 1.99 -17.80 -18.95
N LEU A 299 1.97 -17.42 -20.22
CA LEU A 299 3.08 -16.70 -20.86
C LEU A 299 3.37 -15.29 -20.30
N TRP A 300 2.43 -14.73 -19.53
CA TRP A 300 2.55 -13.42 -18.91
C TRP A 300 2.93 -13.50 -17.43
N ASP A 301 2.98 -14.70 -16.85
CA ASP A 301 2.99 -14.90 -15.39
C ASP A 301 1.87 -14.12 -14.68
N LEU A 302 0.79 -13.84 -15.41
CA LEU A 302 -0.31 -13.00 -14.94
C LEU A 302 -1.28 -13.86 -14.17
N ARG A 303 -1.58 -13.49 -12.92
CA ARG A 303 -2.67 -14.15 -12.20
C ARG A 303 -4.01 -13.92 -12.89
N LYS A 304 -4.58 -14.98 -13.47
CA LYS A 304 -5.93 -15.01 -14.03
C LYS A 304 -7.00 -14.86 -12.95
N TYR A 305 -8.21 -14.45 -13.34
CA TYR A 305 -9.38 -14.45 -12.47
C TYR A 305 -9.74 -15.90 -12.11
N ALA A 306 -9.91 -16.76 -13.12
CA ALA A 306 -10.14 -18.19 -12.95
C ALA A 306 -9.40 -18.97 -14.04
N ASP A 307 -9.01 -20.20 -13.75
CA ASP A 307 -8.42 -21.11 -14.73
C ASP A 307 -8.92 -22.54 -14.47
N PRO A 308 -9.38 -23.30 -15.49
CA PRO A 308 -9.82 -24.67 -15.29
C PRO A 308 -8.75 -25.63 -14.73
N LYS A 309 -7.47 -25.21 -14.75
CA LYS A 309 -6.32 -25.95 -14.25
C LYS A 309 -5.81 -25.43 -12.90
N ASP A 310 -6.52 -24.50 -12.24
CA ASP A 310 -6.10 -23.93 -10.95
C ASP A 310 -6.32 -24.86 -9.74
N GLY A 311 -6.93 -26.03 -9.95
CA GLY A 311 -7.21 -27.00 -8.89
C GLY A 311 -8.32 -26.58 -7.93
N THR A 312 -9.16 -25.61 -8.30
CA THR A 312 -10.38 -25.22 -7.55
C THR A 312 -11.64 -25.90 -8.05
N GLY A 313 -11.58 -26.53 -9.24
CA GLY A 313 -12.73 -27.12 -9.92
C GLY A 313 -13.56 -26.10 -10.72
N ALA A 314 -13.08 -24.86 -10.88
CA ALA A 314 -13.71 -23.88 -11.74
C ALA A 314 -13.71 -24.36 -13.21
N GLU A 315 -14.83 -24.23 -13.92
CA GLU A 315 -14.88 -24.45 -15.37
C GLU A 315 -14.53 -23.18 -16.17
N LEU A 316 -14.49 -22.04 -15.48
CA LEU A 316 -14.26 -20.73 -16.06
C LEU A 316 -12.79 -20.51 -16.41
N ASP A 317 -12.54 -20.13 -17.66
CA ASP A 317 -11.26 -19.63 -18.15
C ASP A 317 -11.37 -18.12 -18.36
N GLN A 318 -10.84 -17.33 -17.42
CA GLN A 318 -10.99 -15.87 -17.44
C GLN A 318 -9.76 -15.16 -16.88
N TRP A 319 -9.26 -14.17 -17.60
CA TRP A 319 -8.05 -13.42 -17.24
C TRP A 319 -8.33 -12.31 -16.24
N THR A 320 -9.37 -11.50 -16.42
CA THR A 320 -9.62 -10.28 -15.64
C THR A 320 -10.79 -10.40 -14.67
N GLY A 321 -10.75 -9.71 -13.52
CA GLY A 321 -11.88 -9.60 -12.59
C GLY A 321 -12.92 -8.57 -13.00
N GLY A 322 -12.57 -7.68 -13.93
CA GLY A 322 -13.47 -6.67 -14.52
C GLY A 322 -14.50 -7.22 -15.52
N LEU A 323 -14.47 -8.53 -15.79
CA LEU A 323 -15.24 -9.19 -16.86
C LEU A 323 -15.03 -8.46 -18.21
N ILE A 324 -16.06 -8.42 -19.06
CA ILE A 324 -16.04 -7.64 -20.31
C ILE A 324 -16.25 -6.13 -20.09
N GLN A 325 -16.69 -5.74 -18.89
CA GLN A 325 -17.22 -4.39 -18.65
C GLN A 325 -16.14 -3.40 -18.24
N TYR A 326 -15.29 -3.77 -17.28
CA TYR A 326 -14.40 -2.84 -16.59
C TYR A 326 -12.92 -3.19 -16.76
N ASN A 327 -12.10 -2.15 -16.69
CA ASN A 327 -10.67 -2.27 -16.48
C ASN A 327 -10.43 -2.52 -14.97
N GLU A 328 -9.31 -3.18 -14.65
CA GLU A 328 -8.93 -3.59 -13.30
C GLU A 328 -7.50 -3.15 -12.88
N PRO A 329 -7.05 -1.92 -13.20
CA PRO A 329 -5.65 -1.55 -12.98
C PRO A 329 -5.23 -1.70 -11.52
N GLY A 330 -6.10 -1.39 -10.56
CA GLY A 330 -5.81 -1.54 -9.13
C GLY A 330 -5.54 -2.99 -8.69
N ASN A 331 -6.17 -3.99 -9.32
CA ASN A 331 -5.83 -5.40 -9.04
C ASN A 331 -4.38 -5.70 -9.43
N LEU A 332 -3.95 -5.27 -10.62
CA LEU A 332 -2.60 -5.56 -11.08
C LEU A 332 -1.57 -4.75 -10.30
N THR A 333 -1.78 -3.44 -10.15
CA THR A 333 -0.82 -2.58 -9.44
C THR A 333 -0.79 -2.85 -7.94
N GLY A 334 -1.88 -3.36 -7.36
CA GLY A 334 -1.95 -3.76 -5.95
C GLY A 334 -1.44 -5.16 -5.65
N PHE A 335 -1.36 -6.07 -6.64
CA PHE A 335 -1.12 -7.50 -6.36
C PHE A 335 0.24 -7.77 -5.70
N LEU A 336 1.30 -7.02 -6.06
CA LEU A 336 2.62 -7.21 -5.44
C LEU A 336 2.54 -7.11 -3.91
N SER A 337 1.79 -6.15 -3.38
CA SER A 337 1.59 -6.01 -1.93
C SER A 337 1.03 -7.28 -1.29
N ILE A 338 0.12 -7.96 -1.99
CA ILE A 338 -0.58 -9.18 -1.53
C ILE A 338 0.38 -10.35 -1.53
N ALA A 339 1.11 -10.53 -2.64
CA ALA A 339 2.13 -11.55 -2.79
C ALA A 339 3.21 -11.42 -1.71
N TYR A 340 3.67 -10.20 -1.46
CA TYR A 340 4.73 -9.92 -0.49
C TYR A 340 4.21 -10.08 0.94
N ALA A 341 2.98 -9.67 1.24
CA ALA A 341 2.35 -9.94 2.53
C ALA A 341 2.26 -11.45 2.83
N ALA A 342 1.81 -12.26 1.86
CA ALA A 342 1.77 -13.71 2.00
C ALA A 342 3.17 -14.32 2.20
N ALA A 343 4.16 -13.86 1.43
CA ALA A 343 5.55 -14.36 1.49
C ALA A 343 6.22 -14.16 2.87
N ARG A 344 5.75 -13.18 3.66
CA ARG A 344 6.25 -12.95 5.02
C ARG A 344 5.90 -14.06 5.99
N VAL A 345 4.75 -14.73 5.80
CA VAL A 345 4.21 -15.68 6.78
C VAL A 345 4.22 -17.14 6.34
N ILE A 346 4.21 -17.43 5.04
CA ILE A 346 4.40 -18.81 4.56
C ILE A 346 5.83 -19.30 4.89
N THR A 347 6.09 -20.59 4.77
CA THR A 347 7.40 -21.18 5.13
C THR A 347 8.11 -21.85 3.95
N ASP A 348 7.36 -22.32 2.95
CA ASP A 348 7.89 -22.93 1.74
C ASP A 348 8.66 -21.90 0.89
N GLN A 349 9.97 -22.08 0.75
CA GLN A 349 10.85 -21.15 0.06
C GLN A 349 10.59 -21.09 -1.45
N ALA A 350 10.23 -22.21 -2.08
CA ALA A 350 9.91 -22.21 -3.50
C ALA A 350 8.62 -21.42 -3.77
N LYS A 351 7.59 -21.60 -2.92
CA LYS A 351 6.37 -20.79 -2.99
C LYS A 351 6.62 -19.32 -2.71
N LYS A 352 7.47 -18.98 -1.74
CA LYS A 352 7.87 -17.58 -1.46
C LYS A 352 8.51 -16.92 -2.68
N THR A 353 9.50 -17.58 -3.26
CA THR A 353 10.17 -17.04 -4.45
C THR A 353 9.16 -16.89 -5.58
N ARG A 354 8.35 -17.92 -5.84
CA ARG A 354 7.42 -17.89 -6.97
C ARG A 354 6.31 -16.85 -6.82
N ILE A 355 5.72 -16.69 -5.64
CA ILE A 355 4.67 -15.69 -5.45
C ILE A 355 5.21 -14.26 -5.57
N LYS A 356 6.47 -14.01 -5.15
CA LYS A 356 7.13 -12.72 -5.35
C LYS A 356 7.40 -12.44 -6.84
N GLU A 357 7.90 -13.42 -7.59
CA GLU A 357 8.07 -13.31 -9.05
C GLU A 357 6.75 -12.97 -9.75
N ILE A 358 5.66 -13.65 -9.37
CA ILE A 358 4.32 -13.37 -9.90
C ILE A 358 3.96 -11.91 -9.58
N GLY A 359 4.14 -11.47 -8.33
CA GLY A 359 3.93 -10.07 -7.92
C GLY A 359 4.66 -9.05 -8.79
N ILE A 360 5.93 -9.30 -9.12
CA ILE A 360 6.70 -8.48 -10.06
C ILE A 360 6.11 -8.55 -11.47
N ALA A 361 5.69 -9.72 -11.96
CA ALA A 361 5.09 -9.85 -13.28
C ALA A 361 3.77 -9.08 -13.45
N GLN A 362 2.97 -8.89 -12.38
CA GLN A 362 1.81 -7.99 -12.44
C GLN A 362 2.23 -6.52 -12.59
N LEU A 363 3.35 -6.11 -12.00
CA LEU A 363 3.93 -4.79 -12.24
C LEU A 363 4.50 -4.68 -13.65
N ASP A 364 5.20 -5.70 -14.14
CA ASP A 364 5.66 -5.73 -15.53
C ASP A 364 4.47 -5.55 -16.49
N ASN A 365 3.33 -6.17 -16.19
CA ASN A 365 2.10 -5.96 -16.94
C ASN A 365 1.66 -4.49 -16.90
N ALA A 366 1.65 -3.86 -15.72
CA ALA A 366 1.34 -2.43 -15.59
C ALA A 366 2.34 -1.52 -16.34
N PHE A 367 3.59 -1.96 -16.48
CA PHE A 367 4.68 -1.22 -17.14
C PHE A 367 4.90 -1.57 -18.62
N GLY A 368 4.03 -2.39 -19.21
CA GLY A 368 4.01 -2.63 -20.66
C GLY A 368 4.22 -4.07 -21.10
N ARG A 369 4.55 -5.01 -20.21
CA ARG A 369 4.54 -6.46 -20.51
C ARG A 369 3.10 -7.00 -20.53
N ASN A 370 2.30 -6.48 -21.46
CA ASN A 370 0.89 -6.78 -21.60
C ASN A 370 0.46 -6.78 -23.08
N PRO A 371 -0.76 -7.24 -23.42
CA PRO A 371 -1.20 -7.36 -24.80
C PRO A 371 -1.18 -6.07 -25.63
N PHE A 372 -1.18 -4.90 -25.00
CA PHE A 372 -1.11 -3.61 -25.69
C PHE A 372 0.30 -3.02 -25.76
N ASN A 373 1.29 -3.62 -25.09
CA ASN A 373 2.66 -3.11 -24.99
C ASN A 373 2.72 -1.66 -24.47
N ARG A 374 1.93 -1.35 -23.44
CA ARG A 374 1.74 0.03 -22.95
C ARG A 374 1.66 0.10 -21.44
N HIS A 375 2.29 1.11 -20.86
CA HIS A 375 2.12 1.47 -19.46
C HIS A 375 0.65 1.85 -19.17
N PHE A 376 0.17 1.62 -17.95
CA PHE A 376 -1.23 1.86 -17.55
C PHE A 376 -1.63 3.33 -17.41
N SER A 377 -0.64 4.21 -17.45
CA SER A 377 -0.81 5.67 -17.53
C SER A 377 -0.66 6.13 -18.97
N TYR A 378 -1.59 6.94 -19.47
CA TYR A 378 -1.47 7.65 -20.75
C TYR A 378 -0.22 8.54 -20.76
N ASP A 379 0.06 9.21 -19.63
CA ASP A 379 1.16 10.15 -19.47
C ASP A 379 2.44 9.57 -18.90
N GLY A 380 2.47 8.25 -18.69
CA GLY A 380 3.67 7.51 -18.30
C GLY A 380 4.94 7.93 -19.03
N PRO A 381 4.96 8.07 -20.38
CA PRO A 381 6.16 8.48 -21.11
C PRO A 381 6.67 9.89 -20.80
N ARG A 382 5.79 10.77 -20.29
CA ARG A 382 6.13 12.15 -19.92
C ARG A 382 6.57 12.26 -18.46
N GLU A 383 6.15 11.32 -17.61
CA GLU A 383 6.19 11.46 -16.16
C GLU A 383 7.02 10.41 -15.44
N ILE A 384 7.26 9.26 -16.06
CA ILE A 384 7.93 8.10 -15.46
C ILE A 384 9.10 7.71 -16.35
N GLU A 385 10.31 7.82 -15.79
CA GLU A 385 11.53 7.43 -16.47
C GLU A 385 11.50 5.94 -16.86
N GLY A 386 11.90 5.65 -18.11
CA GLY A 386 11.91 4.29 -18.67
C GLY A 386 10.59 3.82 -19.26
N VAL A 387 9.55 4.67 -19.30
CA VAL A 387 8.29 4.34 -20.00
C VAL A 387 8.33 4.88 -21.44
N ASP A 388 8.31 4.00 -22.43
CA ASP A 388 8.30 4.40 -23.85
C ASP A 388 6.89 4.70 -24.38
N GLN A 389 5.88 3.93 -23.92
CA GLN A 389 4.52 4.03 -24.41
C GLN A 389 3.51 4.04 -23.26
N GLY A 390 2.67 5.07 -23.23
CA GLY A 390 1.55 5.18 -22.31
C GLY A 390 0.29 4.50 -22.82
N TRP A 391 -0.72 4.44 -21.96
CA TRP A 391 -2.06 3.96 -22.29
C TRP A 391 -2.58 4.65 -23.57
N PRO A 392 -3.31 3.96 -24.48
CA PRO A 392 -3.57 4.50 -25.82
C PRO A 392 -4.69 5.55 -25.87
N THR A 393 -5.40 5.80 -24.77
CA THR A 393 -6.55 6.71 -24.73
C THR A 393 -6.34 7.71 -23.61
N PHE A 394 -6.52 8.99 -23.92
CA PHE A 394 -6.60 10.07 -22.95
C PHE A 394 -8.06 10.33 -22.64
N TYR A 395 -8.41 10.42 -21.36
CA TYR A 395 -9.78 10.70 -20.94
C TYR A 395 -9.85 12.07 -20.28
N VAL A 396 -10.69 12.98 -20.79
CA VAL A 396 -10.88 14.31 -20.22
C VAL A 396 -12.19 14.33 -19.43
N GLY A 397 -12.12 14.73 -18.16
CA GLY A 397 -13.27 14.87 -17.28
C GLY A 397 -13.34 13.76 -16.24
N GLY A 398 -14.54 13.20 -16.04
CA GLY A 398 -14.77 12.22 -14.97
C GLY A 398 -15.14 12.85 -13.64
N ALA A 399 -15.44 12.02 -12.65
CA ALA A 399 -15.89 12.50 -11.35
C ALA A 399 -14.80 13.27 -10.58
N GLY A 400 -13.53 12.93 -10.81
CA GLY A 400 -12.38 13.54 -10.14
C GLY A 400 -11.59 14.55 -10.97
N VAL A 401 -11.79 14.56 -12.30
CA VAL A 401 -11.03 15.41 -13.24
C VAL A 401 -9.52 15.24 -13.00
N LEU A 402 -9.08 13.97 -13.11
CA LEU A 402 -7.74 13.53 -12.75
C LEU A 402 -6.77 13.54 -13.93
N GLN A 403 -7.22 13.83 -15.16
CA GLN A 403 -6.42 13.64 -16.37
C GLN A 403 -5.13 14.45 -16.46
N ASP A 404 -5.02 15.55 -15.71
CA ASP A 404 -3.83 16.41 -15.69
C ASP A 404 -3.00 16.23 -14.39
N VAL A 405 -3.32 15.21 -13.59
CA VAL A 405 -2.60 14.90 -12.37
C VAL A 405 -1.40 14.00 -12.71
N VAL A 406 -0.23 14.34 -12.16
CA VAL A 406 0.98 13.52 -12.37
C VAL A 406 0.81 12.14 -11.75
N GLY A 407 1.23 11.09 -12.44
CA GLY A 407 1.28 9.71 -11.95
C GLY A 407 -0.07 8.98 -11.99
N VAL A 408 -1.05 9.47 -12.75
CA VAL A 408 -2.38 8.83 -12.87
C VAL A 408 -2.28 7.45 -13.51
N ILE A 409 -2.99 6.48 -12.94
CA ILE A 409 -3.20 5.16 -13.54
C ILE A 409 -4.57 5.14 -14.21
N ASP A 410 -4.60 5.02 -15.53
CA ASP A 410 -5.80 5.26 -16.36
C ASP A 410 -6.57 4.00 -16.74
N GLY A 411 -5.86 2.90 -16.99
CA GLY A 411 -6.47 1.70 -17.54
C GLY A 411 -5.59 0.46 -17.47
N SER A 412 -6.17 -0.68 -17.86
CA SER A 412 -5.48 -1.98 -17.96
C SER A 412 -6.13 -2.84 -19.05
N PRO A 413 -5.46 -3.83 -19.64
CA PRO A 413 -6.09 -4.65 -20.67
C PRO A 413 -7.35 -5.38 -20.16
N LYS A 414 -8.39 -5.42 -20.99
CA LYS A 414 -9.64 -6.16 -20.72
C LYS A 414 -9.50 -7.63 -21.11
N GLU A 415 -10.48 -8.44 -20.74
CA GLU A 415 -10.55 -9.86 -21.07
C GLU A 415 -10.28 -10.15 -22.56
N SER A 416 -10.90 -9.37 -23.47
CA SER A 416 -10.78 -9.55 -24.92
C SER A 416 -9.39 -9.27 -25.48
N ALA A 417 -8.48 -8.67 -24.69
CA ALA A 417 -7.09 -8.45 -25.05
C ALA A 417 -6.20 -9.66 -24.74
N TYR A 418 -6.63 -10.55 -23.83
CA TYR A 418 -5.85 -11.72 -23.42
C TYR A 418 -6.21 -12.98 -24.23
N PRO A 419 -5.26 -13.93 -24.40
CA PRO A 419 -3.85 -13.84 -24.02
C PRO A 419 -3.07 -12.85 -24.88
N PHE A 420 -3.44 -12.61 -26.14
CA PHE A 420 -2.77 -11.60 -26.97
C PHE A 420 -3.66 -11.15 -28.15
N ASN A 421 -4.32 -10.01 -27.97
CA ASN A 421 -5.08 -9.31 -29.00
C ASN A 421 -4.81 -7.79 -28.89
N PRO A 422 -3.73 -7.30 -29.51
CA PRO A 422 -3.35 -5.89 -29.44
C PRO A 422 -4.36 -4.94 -30.11
N LYS A 423 -5.35 -5.47 -30.84
CA LYS A 423 -6.42 -4.72 -31.50
C LYS A 423 -7.72 -4.68 -30.69
N ALA A 424 -7.76 -5.33 -29.51
CA ALA A 424 -8.92 -5.27 -28.63
C ALA A 424 -9.22 -3.82 -28.22
N PRO A 425 -10.49 -3.48 -27.91
CA PRO A 425 -10.81 -2.18 -27.35
C PRO A 425 -10.04 -1.95 -26.04
N ALA A 426 -9.39 -0.79 -25.90
CA ALA A 426 -8.68 -0.40 -24.67
C ALA A 426 -9.61 -0.40 -23.45
N GLY A 427 -10.90 -0.18 -23.66
CA GLY A 427 -11.90 -0.20 -22.61
C GLY A 427 -12.21 1.18 -22.07
N TYR A 428 -12.64 1.23 -20.82
CA TYR A 428 -12.95 2.47 -20.14
C TYR A 428 -11.68 3.02 -19.52
N THR A 429 -11.29 4.21 -19.95
CA THR A 429 -10.11 4.92 -19.46
C THR A 429 -10.60 6.03 -18.56
N GLU A 430 -10.26 5.98 -17.28
CA GLU A 430 -10.48 7.07 -16.30
C GLU A 430 -9.56 6.81 -15.12
N GLY A 431 -8.76 7.81 -14.76
CA GLY A 431 -7.96 7.78 -13.54
C GLY A 431 -8.86 7.61 -12.32
N TRP A 432 -8.39 6.83 -11.34
CA TRP A 432 -9.12 6.66 -10.08
C TRP A 432 -8.17 6.56 -8.90
N VAL A 433 -8.44 7.31 -7.82
CA VAL A 433 -7.60 7.32 -6.61
C VAL A 433 -7.38 5.89 -6.07
N ALA A 434 -8.40 5.04 -6.15
CA ALA A 434 -8.29 3.66 -5.66
C ALA A 434 -7.26 2.80 -6.42
N PHE A 435 -6.92 3.16 -7.67
CA PHE A 435 -5.85 2.48 -8.42
C PHE A 435 -4.46 2.91 -7.93
N ASN A 436 -4.29 4.21 -7.69
CA ASN A 436 -3.05 4.78 -7.19
C ASN A 436 -2.76 4.35 -5.75
N THR A 437 -3.77 4.17 -4.90
CA THR A 437 -3.55 3.65 -3.54
C THR A 437 -3.20 2.17 -3.50
N ALA A 438 -3.76 1.37 -4.40
CA ALA A 438 -3.33 -0.01 -4.60
C ALA A 438 -1.85 -0.05 -5.03
N TRP A 439 -1.46 0.82 -5.97
CA TRP A 439 -0.06 0.98 -6.38
C TRP A 439 0.86 1.41 -5.23
N ASN A 440 0.43 2.39 -4.43
CA ASN A 440 1.14 2.86 -3.25
C ASN A 440 1.40 1.74 -2.23
N SER A 441 0.43 0.83 -2.03
CA SER A 441 0.63 -0.32 -1.16
C SER A 441 1.71 -1.24 -1.70
N SER A 442 1.73 -1.52 -3.00
CA SER A 442 2.81 -2.30 -3.63
C SER A 442 4.18 -1.64 -3.49
N LEU A 443 4.28 -0.32 -3.67
CA LEU A 443 5.53 0.41 -3.44
C LEU A 443 6.05 0.24 -2.01
N ALA A 444 5.14 0.31 -1.01
CA ALA A 444 5.50 0.13 0.39
C ALA A 444 6.01 -1.29 0.70
N TYR A 445 5.28 -2.33 0.29
CA TYR A 445 5.69 -3.71 0.53
C TYR A 445 6.97 -4.07 -0.22
N HIS A 446 7.14 -3.55 -1.44
CA HIS A 446 8.36 -3.75 -2.22
C HIS A 446 9.58 -3.14 -1.51
N ALA A 447 9.49 -1.88 -1.07
CA ALA A 447 10.58 -1.22 -0.35
C ALA A 447 10.91 -1.94 0.98
N ALA A 448 9.90 -2.41 1.70
CA ALA A 448 10.09 -3.11 2.97
C ALA A 448 10.72 -4.51 2.80
N ASP A 449 10.49 -5.18 1.67
CA ASP A 449 11.07 -6.49 1.38
C ASP A 449 12.55 -6.41 0.99
N GLU A 450 12.95 -5.31 0.33
CA GLU A 450 14.35 -5.04 -0.02
C GLU A 450 15.19 -4.46 1.13
N THR A 451 14.54 -4.15 2.26
CA THR A 451 15.18 -3.51 3.42
C THR A 451 15.81 -4.53 4.36
N GLU A 452 17.11 -4.36 4.64
CA GLU A 452 17.85 -5.14 5.63
C GLU A 452 18.72 -4.23 6.49
N ILE A 453 18.88 -4.58 7.77
CA ILE A 453 19.78 -3.87 8.69
C ILE A 453 20.68 -4.86 9.41
N ASN A 454 21.97 -4.57 9.41
CA ASN A 454 23.01 -5.35 10.07
C ASN A 454 23.88 -4.45 10.94
N ALA A 455 24.43 -5.00 12.02
CA ALA A 455 25.31 -4.29 12.92
C ALA A 455 26.45 -5.18 13.38
N THR A 456 27.69 -4.71 13.23
CA THR A 456 28.91 -5.41 13.62
C THR A 456 29.68 -4.59 14.63
N ARG A 457 30.09 -5.20 15.73
CA ARG A 457 30.81 -4.53 16.83
C ARG A 457 32.31 -4.79 16.76
N SER A 458 33.11 -3.76 17.01
CA SER A 458 34.54 -3.83 17.27
C SER A 458 34.88 -2.91 18.45
N GLY A 459 35.22 -3.49 19.60
CA GLY A 459 35.44 -2.73 20.84
C GLY A 459 34.19 -1.97 21.31
N SER A 460 34.31 -0.65 21.50
CA SER A 460 33.18 0.24 21.83
C SER A 460 32.44 0.77 20.61
N THR A 461 32.86 0.39 19.40
CA THR A 461 32.31 0.91 18.16
C THR A 461 31.43 -0.13 17.49
N VAL A 462 30.28 0.29 16.97
CA VAL A 462 29.39 -0.53 16.15
C VAL A 462 29.28 0.10 14.76
N THR A 463 29.61 -0.67 13.73
CA THR A 463 29.33 -0.33 12.34
C THR A 463 27.96 -0.88 11.99
N VAL A 464 27.07 0.00 11.56
CA VAL A 464 25.72 -0.34 11.09
C VAL A 464 25.72 -0.28 9.58
N THR A 465 25.20 -1.31 8.94
CA THR A 465 24.98 -1.36 7.49
C THR A 465 23.50 -1.50 7.22
N LEU A 466 22.96 -0.59 6.41
CA LEU A 466 21.58 -0.56 5.96
C LEU A 466 21.55 -0.84 4.45
N ARG A 467 20.71 -1.79 4.05
CA ARG A 467 20.25 -1.95 2.66
C ARG A 467 18.83 -1.39 2.60
N ALA A 468 18.61 -0.36 1.80
CA ALA A 468 17.30 0.25 1.59
C ALA A 468 17.29 1.04 0.27
N ALA A 469 16.11 1.19 -0.34
CA ALA A 469 15.90 1.97 -1.57
C ALA A 469 16.00 3.49 -1.29
N LEU A 470 17.23 4.00 -1.12
CA LEU A 470 17.51 5.40 -0.78
C LEU A 470 18.34 6.14 -1.84
N ASN A 471 18.93 5.43 -2.79
CA ASN A 471 19.75 5.94 -3.89
C ASN A 471 18.90 6.54 -5.04
N VAL A 472 18.03 7.49 -4.72
CA VAL A 472 17.08 8.10 -5.67
C VAL A 472 17.82 8.78 -6.82
N ASP A 473 18.80 9.60 -6.46
CA ASP A 473 19.73 10.25 -7.37
C ASP A 473 21.02 9.44 -7.46
N SER A 474 21.15 8.63 -8.51
CA SER A 474 22.35 7.80 -8.75
C SER A 474 23.63 8.60 -8.99
N THR A 475 23.57 9.93 -9.08
CA THR A 475 24.74 10.79 -9.28
C THR A 475 25.31 11.32 -7.96
N LYS A 476 24.66 11.07 -6.83
CA LYS A 476 25.08 11.56 -5.49
C LYS A 476 25.11 10.43 -4.48
N ALA A 477 25.99 10.57 -3.49
CA ALA A 477 26.01 9.68 -2.33
C ALA A 477 24.89 10.09 -1.39
N GLU A 478 23.89 9.23 -1.25
CA GLU A 478 22.70 9.52 -0.48
C GLU A 478 22.85 9.16 1.00
N THR A 479 21.91 9.61 1.84
CA THR A 479 21.93 9.33 3.28
C THR A 479 20.60 8.77 3.79
N GLY A 480 20.64 8.09 4.92
CA GLY A 480 19.48 7.58 5.65
C GLY A 480 19.62 7.77 7.16
N GLN A 481 18.52 7.62 7.88
CA GLN A 481 18.49 7.75 9.34
C GLN A 481 18.04 6.43 9.99
N VAL A 482 18.92 5.82 10.76
CA VAL A 482 18.67 4.63 11.57
C VAL A 482 18.30 5.06 12.99
N ASN A 483 17.23 4.48 13.54
CA ASN A 483 16.86 4.66 14.94
C ASN A 483 17.79 3.88 15.85
N VAL A 484 18.26 4.50 16.93
CA VAL A 484 19.12 3.89 17.93
C VAL A 484 18.43 3.94 19.28
N VAL A 485 18.29 2.79 19.95
CA VAL A 485 17.76 2.68 21.32
C VAL A 485 18.79 1.94 22.17
N THR A 486 19.17 2.50 23.32
CA THR A 486 20.11 1.87 24.25
C THR A 486 19.39 1.14 25.40
N SER A 487 20.13 0.31 26.13
CA SER A 487 19.62 -0.38 27.33
C SER A 487 19.07 0.52 28.43
N GLY A 488 19.46 1.80 28.45
CA GLY A 488 18.90 2.81 29.35
C GLY A 488 17.61 3.48 28.85
N GLY A 489 17.10 3.09 27.68
CA GLY A 489 15.92 3.70 27.04
C GLY A 489 16.21 4.99 26.28
N ALA A 490 17.46 5.46 26.25
CA ALA A 490 17.82 6.64 25.46
C ALA A 490 17.66 6.36 23.97
N SER A 491 17.01 7.28 23.26
CA SER A 491 16.73 7.18 21.83
C SER A 491 17.47 8.28 21.05
N SER A 492 18.05 7.93 19.91
CA SER A 492 18.75 8.86 19.02
C SER A 492 18.67 8.39 17.55
N LYS A 493 19.24 9.18 16.63
CA LYS A 493 19.35 8.82 15.21
C LYS A 493 20.82 8.65 14.85
N LEU A 494 21.13 7.63 14.06
CA LEU A 494 22.41 7.43 13.40
C LEU A 494 22.24 7.71 11.91
N THR A 495 22.99 8.68 11.40
CA THR A 495 23.07 8.90 9.96
C THR A 495 23.94 7.80 9.33
N VAL A 496 23.43 7.16 8.30
CA VAL A 496 24.16 6.23 7.44
C VAL A 496 24.32 6.87 6.06
N THR A 497 25.48 6.70 5.45
CA THR A 497 25.82 7.26 4.13
C THR A 497 26.08 6.12 3.16
N GLU A 498 25.65 6.29 1.92
CA GLU A 498 25.90 5.36 0.84
C GLU A 498 27.40 5.07 0.70
N ASN A 499 27.79 3.80 0.57
CA ASN A 499 29.19 3.39 0.55
C ASN A 499 29.93 3.87 -0.72
N SER A 500 29.19 4.01 -1.83
CA SER A 500 29.63 4.60 -3.09
C SER A 500 28.42 5.16 -3.84
N LEU A 501 28.62 5.96 -4.89
CA LEU A 501 27.51 6.42 -5.73
C LEU A 501 26.70 5.24 -6.28
N ASP A 502 25.38 5.33 -6.20
CA ASP A 502 24.44 4.30 -6.68
C ASP A 502 24.75 2.91 -6.09
N ASP A 503 24.92 2.80 -4.78
CA ASP A 503 25.11 1.56 -4.04
C ASP A 503 23.84 1.01 -3.37
N TYR A 504 23.83 -0.29 -3.10
CA TYR A 504 22.80 -0.95 -2.31
C TYR A 504 22.93 -0.67 -0.82
N LEU A 505 24.14 -0.32 -0.36
CA LEU A 505 24.54 -0.34 1.04
C LEU A 505 24.90 1.05 1.55
N PHE A 506 24.40 1.36 2.74
CA PHE A 506 24.66 2.57 3.50
C PHE A 506 25.31 2.17 4.81
N SER A 507 26.35 2.88 5.23
CA SER A 507 27.06 2.59 6.48
C SER A 507 27.15 3.80 7.40
N GLY A 508 27.09 3.54 8.70
CA GLY A 508 27.30 4.53 9.74
C GLY A 508 27.96 3.90 10.96
N THR A 509 28.64 4.71 11.76
CA THR A 509 29.36 4.23 12.95
C THR A 509 28.78 4.83 14.21
N TYR A 510 28.52 4.00 15.22
CA TYR A 510 27.99 4.39 16.52
C TYR A 510 28.95 3.97 17.64
N THR A 511 29.33 4.92 18.50
CA THR A 511 30.12 4.63 19.69
C THR A 511 29.20 4.34 20.86
N VAL A 512 29.30 3.14 21.40
CA VAL A 512 28.51 2.67 22.55
C VAL A 512 28.92 3.43 23.81
N PRO A 513 27.98 4.14 24.47
CA PRO A 513 28.26 4.80 25.75
C PRO A 513 28.62 3.81 26.85
N ALA A 514 29.47 4.22 27.79
CA ALA A 514 29.83 3.39 28.95
C ALA A 514 28.58 3.00 29.77
N GLY A 515 28.54 1.75 30.26
CA GLY A 515 27.42 1.23 31.06
C GLY A 515 26.19 0.80 30.28
N VAL A 516 26.13 1.04 28.96
CA VAL A 516 25.10 0.47 28.08
C VAL A 516 25.41 -1.01 27.90
N THR A 517 24.42 -1.90 28.10
CA THR A 517 24.52 -3.38 28.01
C THR A 517 24.05 -3.95 26.67
N TRP A 518 23.25 -3.17 25.93
CA TRP A 518 22.86 -3.47 24.55
C TRP A 518 22.47 -2.19 23.82
N VAL A 519 22.61 -2.21 22.50
CA VAL A 519 22.11 -1.17 21.58
C VAL A 519 21.29 -1.83 20.49
N GLU A 520 20.09 -1.32 20.25
CA GLU A 520 19.21 -1.72 19.16
C GLU A 520 19.22 -0.66 18.06
N PHE A 521 19.48 -1.10 16.83
CA PHE A 521 19.40 -0.30 15.62
C PHE A 521 18.16 -0.72 14.86
N SER A 522 17.39 0.21 14.33
CA SER A 522 16.21 -0.11 13.52
C SER A 522 15.93 0.87 12.40
N TYR A 523 15.37 0.36 11.32
CA TYR A 523 14.94 1.13 10.15
C TYR A 523 13.52 0.73 9.75
N GLY A 524 12.76 1.70 9.23
CA GLY A 524 11.32 1.56 9.06
C GLY A 524 10.55 1.58 10.39
N TYR A 525 9.22 1.55 10.28
CA TYR A 525 8.28 1.67 11.39
C TYR A 525 7.14 0.64 11.29
N GLY A 526 6.38 0.47 12.36
CA GLY A 526 5.25 -0.47 12.42
C GLY A 526 5.63 -1.89 11.98
N MET A 527 4.80 -2.51 11.14
CA MET A 527 5.04 -3.88 10.63
C MET A 527 6.27 -4.01 9.72
N PHE A 528 6.78 -2.90 9.19
CA PHE A 528 7.93 -2.90 8.29
C PHE A 528 9.25 -2.65 9.02
N ARG A 529 9.21 -2.36 10.32
CA ARG A 529 10.40 -2.14 11.14
C ARG A 529 11.33 -3.36 11.08
N LYS A 530 12.56 -3.14 10.64
CA LYS A 530 13.67 -4.08 10.76
C LYS A 530 14.54 -3.63 11.92
N SER A 531 14.98 -4.55 12.77
CA SER A 531 15.87 -4.23 13.88
C SER A 531 16.98 -5.27 14.06
N VAL A 532 18.12 -4.80 14.55
CA VAL A 532 19.24 -5.61 14.97
C VAL A 532 19.71 -5.11 16.32
N ARG A 533 19.92 -6.04 17.26
CA ARG A 533 20.41 -5.72 18.60
C ARG A 533 21.81 -6.27 18.79
N VAL A 534 22.71 -5.42 19.27
CA VAL A 534 24.10 -5.76 19.60
C VAL A 534 24.26 -5.72 21.11
N THR A 535 24.72 -6.82 21.70
CA THR A 535 25.10 -6.89 23.12
C THR A 535 26.49 -6.31 23.32
N THR A 536 26.66 -5.57 24.41
CA THR A 536 27.89 -4.82 24.69
C THR A 536 28.76 -5.47 25.78
N GLY A 537 28.24 -6.53 26.42
CA GLY A 537 28.94 -7.39 27.38
C GLY A 537 29.82 -8.45 26.74
#